data_AF-A0A502H1P0-F1
#
_entry.id   AF-A0A502H1P0-F1
#
_cell.length_a   1.000
_cell.length_b   1.000
_cell.length_c   1.000
_cell.angle_alpha   90.00
_cell.angle_beta   90.00
_cell.angle_gamma   90.00
#
_symmetry.space_group_name_H-M   'P 1'
#
loop_
_entity.id
_entity.type
_entity.pdbx_description
1 polymer ?
#
loop_
_entity_poly.entity_id
_entity_poly.type
_entity_poly.pdbx_seq_one_letter_code
_entity_poly.pdbx_strand_id
1 'polypeptide(L)'
;MSWKEWSEKADPYNSETFMELFREQLAYKKRETDKIEQDVQYRGKILVIEYGLNIPDGAVEVETGGIFDEFDFPPIDTWFYNGYYESGEGVLFAWIPARFVEYADRAIDVQFLDVLHWFKKPSGWV
;
A
#
# COMPACT_ATOMS: atom_id res chain seq x y z
N MET A 1 -11.16 -20.26 0.44
CA MET A 1 -10.64 -20.39 -0.93
C MET A 1 -9.36 -21.20 -0.86
N SER A 2 -9.22 -22.25 -1.67
CA SER A 2 -7.98 -23.04 -1.71
C SER A 2 -6.88 -22.29 -2.49
N TRP A 3 -5.62 -22.63 -2.24
CA TRP A 3 -4.47 -22.05 -2.95
C TRP A 3 -4.56 -22.22 -4.46
N LYS A 4 -5.11 -23.35 -4.92
CA LYS A 4 -5.28 -23.66 -6.34
C LYS A 4 -6.36 -22.80 -6.98
N GLU A 5 -7.50 -22.63 -6.30
CA GLU A 5 -8.56 -21.74 -6.76
C GLU A 5 -8.12 -20.27 -6.77
N TRP A 6 -7.26 -19.87 -5.85
CA TRP A 6 -6.75 -18.51 -5.81
C TRP A 6 -5.77 -18.25 -6.96
N SER A 7 -4.85 -19.17 -7.24
CA SER A 7 -3.90 -19.02 -8.37
C SER A 7 -4.60 -18.99 -9.73
N GLU A 8 -5.64 -19.81 -9.93
CA GLU A 8 -6.41 -19.85 -11.19
C GLU A 8 -7.27 -18.59 -11.37
N LYS A 9 -7.68 -17.93 -10.29
CA LYS A 9 -8.49 -16.70 -10.33
C LYS A 9 -7.68 -15.41 -10.33
N ALA A 10 -6.48 -15.41 -9.76
CA ALA A 10 -5.64 -14.21 -9.65
C ALA A 10 -5.15 -13.72 -11.01
N ASP A 11 -4.72 -14.64 -11.87
CA ASP A 11 -4.43 -14.37 -13.28
C ASP A 11 -4.91 -15.56 -14.13
N PRO A 12 -6.15 -15.51 -14.66
CA PRO A 12 -6.71 -16.61 -15.45
C PRO A 12 -6.01 -16.80 -16.80
N TYR A 13 -5.16 -15.85 -17.22
CA TYR A 13 -4.45 -15.90 -18.50
C TYR A 13 -3.01 -16.37 -18.33
N ASN A 14 -2.40 -16.14 -17.17
CA ASN A 14 -1.00 -16.51 -16.94
C ASN A 14 -0.69 -16.92 -15.48
N SER A 15 -1.53 -17.81 -14.93
CA SER A 15 -1.43 -18.28 -13.54
C SER A 15 -0.05 -18.83 -13.14
N GLU A 16 0.70 -19.43 -14.06
CA GLU A 16 2.06 -19.92 -13.79
C GLU A 16 3.05 -18.78 -13.56
N THR A 17 3.05 -17.76 -14.43
CA THR A 17 3.93 -16.58 -14.28
C THR A 17 3.60 -15.81 -13.01
N PHE A 18 2.32 -15.63 -12.70
CA PHE A 18 1.93 -14.98 -11.44
C PHE A 18 2.50 -15.73 -10.22
N MET A 19 2.38 -17.06 -10.21
CA MET A 19 2.88 -17.88 -9.10
C MET A 19 4.40 -17.89 -9.01
N GLU A 20 5.11 -17.82 -10.13
CA GLU A 20 6.57 -17.67 -10.18
C GLU A 20 7.00 -16.35 -9.55
N LEU A 21 6.48 -15.22 -10.04
CA LEU A 21 6.79 -13.88 -9.52
C LEU A 21 6.42 -13.75 -8.04
N PHE A 22 5.28 -14.32 -7.62
CA PHE A 22 4.88 -14.33 -6.23
C PHE A 22 5.88 -15.08 -5.34
N ARG A 23 6.39 -16.23 -5.79
CA ARG A 23 7.40 -17.01 -5.06
C ARG A 23 8.73 -16.27 -5.00
N GLU A 24 9.16 -15.66 -6.09
CA GLU A 24 10.39 -14.86 -6.13
C GLU A 24 10.31 -13.68 -5.16
N GLN A 25 9.20 -12.95 -5.18
CA GLN A 25 8.99 -11.82 -4.28
C GLN A 25 8.91 -12.26 -2.82
N LEU A 26 8.26 -13.39 -2.53
CA LEU A 26 8.20 -13.94 -1.17
C LEU A 26 9.58 -14.39 -0.67
N ALA A 27 10.38 -15.04 -1.53
CA ALA A 27 11.74 -15.45 -1.20
C ALA A 27 12.65 -14.25 -0.96
N TYR A 28 12.55 -13.21 -1.81
CA TYR A 28 13.23 -11.93 -1.62
C TYR A 28 12.87 -11.33 -0.26
N LYS A 29 11.58 -11.18 0.03
CA LYS A 29 11.10 -10.60 1.29
C LYS A 29 11.61 -11.37 2.50
N LYS A 30 11.52 -12.71 2.52
CA LYS A 30 12.04 -13.53 3.63
C LYS A 30 13.52 -13.30 3.88
N ARG A 31 14.34 -13.32 2.81
CA ARG A 31 15.78 -13.08 2.93
C ARG A 31 16.10 -11.69 3.47
N GLU A 32 15.35 -10.68 3.06
CA GLU A 32 15.55 -9.32 3.58
C GLU A 32 15.06 -9.20 5.02
N THR A 33 13.94 -9.83 5.38
CA THR A 33 13.44 -9.90 6.76
C THR A 33 14.42 -10.60 7.70
N ASP A 34 15.07 -11.67 7.25
CA ASP A 34 16.07 -12.40 8.07
C ASP A 34 17.34 -11.57 8.35
N LYS A 35 17.59 -10.52 7.55
CA LYS A 35 18.68 -9.55 7.77
C LYS A 35 18.28 -8.38 8.65
N ILE A 36 17.00 -8.27 9.03
CA ILE A 36 16.53 -7.21 9.91
C ILE A 36 17.03 -7.52 11.33
N GLU A 37 18.05 -6.77 11.76
CA GLU A 37 18.44 -6.75 13.17
C GLU A 37 17.27 -6.18 13.99
N GLN A 38 16.96 -6.82 15.12
CA GLN A 38 15.80 -6.47 15.96
C GLN A 38 15.85 -5.04 16.55
N ASP A 39 17.01 -4.38 16.51
CA ASP A 39 17.23 -3.03 17.04
C ASP A 39 17.28 -1.92 15.97
N VAL A 40 17.00 -2.23 14.69
CA VAL A 40 16.99 -1.20 13.64
C VAL A 40 15.71 -0.36 13.74
N GLN A 41 15.86 0.93 14.03
CA GLN A 41 14.77 1.89 13.92
C GLN A 41 14.45 2.17 12.44
N TYR A 42 13.38 1.56 11.96
CA TYR A 42 12.82 1.86 10.63
C TYR A 42 12.10 3.21 10.66
N ARG A 43 12.71 4.22 10.02
CA ARG A 43 12.09 5.55 9.86
C ARG A 43 11.04 5.52 8.76
N GLY A 44 9.92 6.18 9.00
CA GLY A 44 8.82 6.29 8.06
C GLY A 44 7.64 7.04 8.67
N LYS A 45 6.54 7.11 7.93
CA LYS A 45 5.27 7.69 8.38
C LYS A 45 4.14 6.73 8.01
N ILE A 46 3.03 6.81 8.73
CA ILE A 46 1.82 6.06 8.41
C ILE A 46 0.92 6.95 7.57
N LEU A 47 0.65 6.53 6.33
CA LEU A 47 -0.33 7.15 5.45
C LEU A 47 -1.71 6.51 5.69
N VAL A 48 -2.73 7.35 5.69
CA VAL A 48 -4.15 6.98 5.78
C VAL A 48 -4.79 7.28 4.45
N ILE A 49 -5.55 6.32 3.92
CA ILE A 49 -6.29 6.44 2.66
C ILE A 49 -7.76 6.11 2.90
N GLU A 50 -8.65 7.09 2.74
CA GLU A 50 -10.10 6.94 2.81
C GLU A 50 -10.68 6.62 1.42
N TYR A 51 -10.49 5.38 0.98
CA TYR A 51 -10.69 5.02 -0.43
C TYR A 51 -12.16 4.96 -0.88
N GLY A 52 -13.11 4.94 0.04
CA GLY A 52 -14.54 4.91 -0.28
C GLY A 52 -15.06 6.16 -1.00
N LEU A 53 -14.33 7.27 -0.85
CA LEU A 53 -14.65 8.55 -1.47
C LEU A 53 -13.73 8.86 -2.65
N ASN A 54 -12.81 7.96 -3.02
CA ASN A 54 -11.80 8.27 -4.02
C ASN A 54 -12.37 8.31 -5.45
N ILE A 55 -11.81 9.19 -6.28
CA ILE A 55 -12.12 9.30 -7.71
C ILE A 55 -10.84 9.03 -8.49
N PRO A 56 -10.75 7.92 -9.25
CA PRO A 56 -9.57 7.60 -10.04
C PRO A 56 -9.45 8.59 -11.20
N ASP A 57 -8.48 9.51 -11.11
CA ASP A 57 -8.21 10.50 -12.15
C ASP A 57 -6.76 10.44 -12.68
N GLY A 58 -5.90 9.63 -12.05
CA GLY A 58 -4.50 9.44 -12.40
C GLY A 58 -3.57 10.61 -12.04
N ALA A 59 -4.06 11.65 -11.35
CA ALA A 59 -3.24 12.81 -11.02
C ALA A 59 -2.08 12.44 -10.09
N VAL A 60 -2.35 11.61 -9.08
CA VAL A 60 -1.35 11.12 -8.13
C VAL A 60 -0.33 10.19 -8.79
N GLU A 61 -0.77 9.30 -9.69
CA GLU A 61 0.13 8.40 -10.43
C GLU A 61 1.18 9.21 -11.22
N VAL A 62 0.71 10.21 -11.97
CA VAL A 62 1.58 11.09 -12.79
C VAL A 62 2.56 11.86 -11.91
N GLU A 63 2.08 12.46 -10.82
CA GLU A 63 2.94 13.25 -9.93
C GLU A 63 4.00 12.38 -9.23
N THR A 64 3.64 11.17 -8.83
CA THR A 64 4.53 10.27 -8.09
C THR A 64 5.42 9.41 -8.99
N GLY A 65 5.24 9.47 -10.31
CA GLY A 65 5.97 8.64 -11.26
C GLY A 65 5.63 7.15 -11.13
N GLY A 66 4.37 6.83 -10.82
CA GLY A 66 3.86 5.45 -10.69
C GLY A 66 4.21 4.75 -9.38
N ILE A 67 4.71 5.47 -8.37
CA ILE A 67 4.85 4.91 -7.01
C ILE A 67 3.48 4.66 -6.40
N PHE A 68 2.56 5.60 -6.61
CA PHE A 68 1.14 5.41 -6.35
C PHE A 68 0.45 5.07 -7.67
N ASP A 69 -0.62 4.28 -7.61
CA ASP A 69 -1.39 3.88 -8.79
C ASP A 69 -2.48 4.89 -9.16
N GLU A 70 -3.27 4.59 -10.20
CA GLU A 70 -4.39 5.41 -10.67
C GLU A 70 -5.52 5.57 -9.63
N PHE A 71 -5.54 4.74 -8.58
CA PHE A 71 -6.50 4.76 -7.48
C PHE A 71 -5.92 5.42 -6.23
N ASP A 72 -4.80 6.14 -6.37
CA ASP A 72 -4.06 6.83 -5.30
C ASP A 72 -3.57 5.89 -4.19
N PHE A 73 -3.41 4.59 -4.50
CA PHE A 73 -2.88 3.65 -3.52
C PHE A 73 -1.36 3.57 -3.57
N PRO A 74 -0.68 3.57 -2.40
CA PRO A 74 0.73 3.24 -2.35
C PRO A 74 0.94 1.74 -2.66
N PRO A 75 2.19 1.29 -2.88
CA PRO A 75 2.47 -0.11 -3.17
C PRO A 75 1.89 -1.04 -2.11
N ILE A 76 1.25 -2.14 -2.53
CA ILE A 76 0.52 -3.06 -1.64
C ILE A 76 1.38 -3.67 -0.52
N ASP A 77 2.69 -3.71 -0.70
CA ASP A 77 3.63 -4.20 0.31
C ASP A 77 3.88 -3.22 1.46
N THR A 78 3.38 -1.99 1.36
CA THR A 78 3.37 -0.99 2.44
C THR A 78 2.14 -1.13 3.34
N TRP A 79 1.11 -1.86 2.91
CA TRP A 79 -0.17 -1.95 3.62
C TRP A 79 -0.05 -2.87 4.83
N PHE A 80 -0.58 -2.44 5.98
CA PHE A 80 -0.58 -3.25 7.20
C PHE A 80 -1.94 -3.36 7.89
N TYR A 81 -2.93 -2.55 7.48
CA TYR A 81 -4.31 -2.67 7.95
C TYR A 81 -5.27 -2.11 6.91
N ASN A 82 -6.36 -2.84 6.65
CA ASN A 82 -7.45 -2.40 5.79
C ASN A 82 -8.79 -2.57 6.54
N GLY A 83 -9.40 -1.46 6.94
CA GLY A 83 -10.71 -1.41 7.56
C GLY A 83 -11.79 -1.26 6.50
N TYR A 84 -12.33 -2.39 6.04
CA TYR A 84 -13.38 -2.44 5.02
C TYR A 84 -14.78 -2.45 5.64
N TYR A 85 -15.70 -1.65 5.08
CA TYR A 85 -17.13 -1.68 5.39
C TYR A 85 -17.93 -2.19 4.18
N GLU A 86 -19.01 -2.95 4.42
CA GLU A 86 -19.87 -3.48 3.34
C GLU A 86 -20.53 -2.38 2.48
N SER A 87 -20.59 -1.13 2.97
CA SER A 87 -21.03 0.04 2.23
C SER A 87 -20.11 0.42 1.07
N GLY A 88 -18.91 -0.19 0.96
CA GLY A 88 -17.86 0.20 0.02
C GLY A 88 -16.92 1.29 0.57
N GLU A 89 -17.22 1.80 1.76
CA GLU A 89 -16.32 2.70 2.49
C GLU A 89 -15.17 1.92 3.13
N GLY A 90 -14.08 2.61 3.43
CA GLY A 90 -13.03 2.04 4.25
C GLY A 90 -11.79 2.90 4.36
N VAL A 91 -10.92 2.45 5.26
CA VAL A 91 -9.68 3.13 5.60
C VAL A 91 -8.53 2.14 5.46
N LEU A 92 -7.58 2.48 4.60
CA LEU A 92 -6.33 1.76 4.45
C LEU A 92 -5.22 2.49 5.19
N PHE A 93 -4.42 1.73 5.94
CA PHE A 93 -3.20 2.22 6.57
C PHE A 93 -1.99 1.57 5.92
N ALA A 94 -1.08 2.42 5.47
CA ALA A 94 0.17 2.04 4.83
C ALA A 94 1.36 2.67 5.56
N TRP A 95 2.42 1.89 5.81
CA TRP A 95 3.66 2.42 6.33
C TRP A 95 4.57 2.82 5.17
N ILE A 96 4.83 4.11 5.04
CA ILE A 96 5.69 4.67 4.00
C ILE A 96 7.12 4.80 4.54
N PRO A 97 8.09 4.05 3.99
CA PRO A 97 9.50 4.20 4.37
C PRO A 97 9.99 5.63 4.18
N ALA A 98 10.89 6.10 5.03
CA ALA A 98 11.40 7.47 4.99
C ALA A 98 11.88 7.93 3.59
N ARG A 99 12.50 7.03 2.82
CA ARG A 99 12.97 7.31 1.45
C ARG A 99 11.85 7.59 0.43
N PHE A 100 10.61 7.24 0.76
CA PHE A 100 9.43 7.44 -0.10
C PHE A 100 8.46 8.49 0.44
N VAL A 101 8.76 9.11 1.59
CA VAL A 101 7.88 10.11 2.22
C VAL A 101 7.62 11.29 1.29
N GLU A 102 8.61 11.76 0.55
CA GLU A 102 8.43 12.86 -0.41
C GLU A 102 7.43 12.53 -1.53
N TYR A 103 7.37 11.27 -1.97
CA TYR A 103 6.37 10.85 -2.98
C TYR A 103 4.96 10.89 -2.38
N ALA A 104 4.81 10.45 -1.14
CA ALA A 104 3.53 10.52 -0.45
C ALA A 104 3.13 11.97 -0.10
N ASP A 105 4.08 12.84 0.25
CA ASP A 105 3.79 14.27 0.45
C ASP A 105 3.26 14.89 -0.86
N ARG A 106 3.89 14.59 -2.00
CA ARG A 106 3.41 15.07 -3.32
C ARG A 106 2.06 14.47 -3.71
N ALA A 107 1.81 13.19 -3.39
CA ALA A 107 0.50 12.57 -3.58
C ALA A 107 -0.58 13.32 -2.79
N ILE A 108 -0.34 13.62 -1.51
CA ILE A 108 -1.25 14.38 -0.66
C ILE A 108 -1.50 15.78 -1.24
N ASP A 109 -0.47 16.46 -1.75
CA ASP A 109 -0.59 17.82 -2.26
C ASP A 109 -1.45 17.93 -3.53
N VAL A 110 -1.47 16.90 -4.39
CA VAL A 110 -2.25 16.91 -5.64
C VAL A 110 -3.63 16.29 -5.50
N GLN A 111 -3.86 15.48 -4.46
CA GLN A 111 -5.14 14.83 -4.22
C GLN A 111 -6.16 15.86 -3.70
N PHE A 112 -7.22 16.09 -4.47
CA PHE A 112 -8.14 17.20 -4.25
C PHE A 112 -9.35 16.88 -3.34
N LEU A 113 -9.52 15.64 -2.94
CA LEU A 113 -10.63 15.18 -2.10
C LEU A 113 -10.26 15.08 -0.61
N ASP A 114 -8.99 15.33 -0.26
CA ASP A 114 -8.46 15.25 1.12
C ASP A 114 -8.60 13.85 1.75
N VAL A 115 -8.64 12.81 0.91
CA VAL A 115 -8.77 11.39 1.34
C VAL A 115 -7.42 10.72 1.59
N LEU A 116 -6.32 11.38 1.22
CA LEU A 116 -4.94 10.97 1.49
C LEU A 116 -4.35 11.91 2.55
N HIS A 117 -3.96 11.37 3.71
CA HIS A 117 -3.34 12.19 4.74
C HIS A 117 -2.45 11.39 5.68
N TRP A 118 -1.50 12.08 6.32
CA TRP A 118 -0.66 11.45 7.35
C TRP A 118 -1.46 11.14 8.61
N PHE A 119 -1.28 9.94 9.14
CA PHE A 119 -1.82 9.57 10.44
C PHE A 119 -1.30 10.51 11.53
N LYS A 120 -2.23 11.15 12.23
CA LYS A 120 -1.94 11.96 13.40
C LYS A 120 -2.36 11.17 14.64
N LYS A 121 -1.39 10.82 15.49
CA LYS A 121 -1.66 10.16 16.77
C LYS A 121 -2.69 11.01 17.55
N PRO A 122 -3.86 10.46 17.90
CA PRO A 122 -4.83 11.19 18.70
C PRO A 122 -4.24 11.62 20.04
N SER A 123 -4.55 12.84 20.48
CA SER A 123 -4.17 13.34 21.81
C SER A 123 -4.88 12.53 22.89
N GLY A 124 -4.23 11.49 23.41
CA GLY A 124 -4.80 10.59 24.42
C GLY A 124 -4.35 9.13 24.31
N TRP A 125 -3.75 8.73 23.19
CA TRP A 125 -3.08 7.43 23.12
C TRP A 125 -1.74 7.50 23.87
N VAL A 126 -1.52 6.61 24.83
CA VAL A 126 -0.24 6.45 25.55
C VAL A 126 0.69 5.64 24.68
#